data_AF-A0A522W286-F1
#
_entry.id   AF-A0A522W286-F1
#
_cell.length_a   1.000
_cell.length_b   1.000
_cell.length_c   1.000
_cell.angle_alpha   90.00
_cell.angle_beta   90.00
_cell.angle_gamma   90.00
#
_symmetry.space_group_name_H-M   'P 1'
#
loop_
_entity.id
_entity.type
_entity.pdbx_description
1 polymer ?
#
loop_
_entity_poly.entity_id
_entity_poly.type
_entity_poly.pdbx_seq_one_letter_code
_entity_poly.pdbx_strand_id
1 'polypeptide(L)'
;MTVAATVTLDDKYVQDQGRIYLSGIQALVKLPMLQHLRDQAAGLNTGGFVSGYRGSPLGGLDKELWRAEKFLSRHQIHFQPGLNEDLAATAVWGTQQIGLFPGPTRDGVFAMWYGKGP
;
A
#
# COMPACT_ATOMS: atom_id res chain seq x y z
N MET A 1 -1.92 24.00 30.73
CA MET A 1 -3.03 23.22 30.13
C MET A 1 -2.52 22.63 28.83
N THR A 2 -2.24 21.34 28.78
CA THR A 2 -1.92 20.65 27.52
C THR A 2 -3.22 20.47 26.77
N VAL A 3 -3.40 21.20 25.67
CA VAL A 3 -4.50 20.94 24.75
C VAL A 3 -4.27 19.54 24.18
N ALA A 4 -5.18 18.61 24.47
CA ALA A 4 -5.16 17.30 23.83
C ALA A 4 -5.29 17.54 22.31
N ALA A 5 -4.29 17.10 21.54
CA ALA A 5 -4.33 17.23 20.08
C ALA A 5 -5.63 16.61 19.56
N THR A 6 -6.31 17.29 18.63
CA THR A 6 -7.54 16.79 18.01
C THR A 6 -7.22 15.53 17.21
N VAL A 7 -7.58 14.37 17.75
CA VAL A 7 -7.39 13.07 17.08
C VAL A 7 -8.51 12.84 16.08
N THR A 8 -8.17 12.50 14.84
CA THR A 8 -9.11 12.15 13.78
C THR A 8 -8.94 10.70 13.33
N LEU A 9 -9.98 10.14 12.70
CA LEU A 9 -9.90 8.78 12.16
C LEU A 9 -8.87 8.66 11.02
N ASP A 10 -8.57 9.75 10.32
CA ASP A 10 -7.65 9.75 9.17
C ASP A 10 -6.17 9.83 9.63
N ASP A 11 -5.90 10.15 10.89
CA ASP A 11 -4.54 10.27 11.44
C ASP A 11 -3.71 9.00 11.22
N LYS A 12 -4.35 7.83 11.24
CA LYS A 12 -3.68 6.56 10.95
C LYS A 12 -3.01 6.52 9.57
N TYR A 13 -3.48 7.31 8.60
CA TYR A 13 -2.90 7.38 7.25
C TYR A 13 -2.16 8.69 6.97
N VAL A 14 -2.50 9.79 7.66
CA VAL A 14 -1.89 11.12 7.42
C VAL A 14 -0.67 11.39 8.31
N GLN A 15 -0.63 10.82 9.51
CA GLN A 15 0.40 11.16 10.48
C GLN A 15 1.65 10.29 10.28
N ASP A 16 2.78 10.95 10.06
CA ASP A 16 4.08 10.31 9.82
C ASP A 16 4.91 10.09 11.09
N GLN A 17 4.61 10.83 12.17
CA GLN A 17 5.37 10.79 13.42
C GLN A 17 4.46 10.78 14.63
N GLY A 18 4.92 10.23 15.76
CA GLY A 18 4.16 10.16 17.00
C GLY A 18 3.29 8.91 17.09
N ARG A 19 2.20 8.99 17.86
CA ARG A 19 1.34 7.84 18.17
C ARG A 19 0.08 7.86 17.31
N ILE A 20 -0.28 6.70 16.77
CA ILE A 20 -1.50 6.45 16.02
C ILE A 20 -2.16 5.17 16.52
N TYR A 21 -3.48 5.08 16.39
CA TYR A 21 -4.25 3.87 16.69
C TYR A 21 -4.71 3.23 15.39
N LEU A 22 -4.43 1.93 15.23
CA LEU A 22 -4.76 1.17 14.04
C LEU A 22 -4.96 -0.31 14.34
N SER A 23 -5.85 -0.96 13.59
CA SER A 23 -5.96 -2.42 13.59
C SER A 23 -4.84 -3.06 12.77
N GLY A 24 -4.67 -4.38 12.87
CA GLY A 24 -3.70 -5.12 12.04
C GLY A 24 -3.93 -4.93 10.53
N ILE A 25 -5.19 -4.93 10.07
CA ILE A 25 -5.52 -4.67 8.66
C ILE A 25 -5.13 -3.23 8.26
N GLN A 26 -5.40 -2.25 9.12
CA GLN A 26 -5.00 -0.86 8.86
C GLN A 26 -3.48 -0.68 8.86
N ALA A 27 -2.75 -1.49 9.63
CA ALA A 27 -1.29 -1.54 9.58
C ALA A 27 -0.81 -1.98 8.19
N LEU A 28 -1.42 -3.05 7.64
CA LEU A 28 -1.10 -3.55 6.30
C LEU A 28 -1.41 -2.52 5.21
N VAL A 29 -2.47 -1.71 5.38
CA VAL A 29 -2.78 -0.60 4.46
C VAL A 29 -1.76 0.53 4.56
N LYS A 30 -1.29 0.87 5.78
CA LYS A 30 -0.28 1.93 5.98
C LYS A 30 1.12 1.50 5.53
N LEU A 31 1.44 0.21 5.62
CA LEU A 31 2.76 -0.33 5.30
C LEU A 31 3.32 0.10 3.94
N PRO A 32 2.61 -0.01 2.80
CA PRO A 32 3.12 0.46 1.51
C PRO A 32 3.33 1.98 1.47
N MET A 33 2.56 2.78 2.21
CA MET A 33 2.78 4.23 2.32
C MET A 33 4.10 4.53 3.03
N LEU A 34 4.40 3.79 4.10
CA LEU A 34 5.67 3.88 4.83
C LEU A 34 6.86 3.46 3.96
N GLN A 35 6.68 2.43 3.11
CA GLN A 35 7.71 2.04 2.15
C GLN A 35 7.99 3.18 1.15
N HIS A 36 6.95 3.80 0.59
CA HIS A 36 7.15 4.94 -0.33
C HIS A 36 7.86 6.11 0.35
N LEU A 37 7.47 6.47 1.57
CA LEU A 37 8.14 7.53 2.35
C LEU A 37 9.63 7.20 2.59
N ARG A 38 9.93 5.93 2.87
CA ARG A 38 11.32 5.47 3.04
C ARG A 38 12.11 5.59 1.74
N ASP A 39 11.52 5.21 0.61
CA ASP A 39 12.15 5.32 -0.71
C ASP A 39 12.38 6.79 -1.09
N GLN A 40 11.41 7.67 -0.84
CA GLN A 40 11.55 9.11 -1.03
C GLN A 40 12.67 9.70 -0.18
N ALA A 41 12.78 9.29 1.08
CA ALA A 41 13.88 9.71 1.96
C ALA A 41 15.26 9.23 1.47
N ALA A 42 15.30 8.12 0.71
CA ALA A 42 16.50 7.63 0.03
C ALA A 42 16.74 8.28 -1.35
N GLY A 43 15.87 9.19 -1.79
CA GLY A 43 15.96 9.86 -3.09
C GLY A 43 15.49 9.03 -4.28
N LEU A 44 14.70 7.97 -4.06
CA LEU A 44 14.19 7.09 -5.11
C LEU A 44 12.79 7.52 -5.58
N ASN A 45 12.55 7.50 -6.90
CA ASN A 45 11.23 7.68 -7.51
C ASN A 45 10.55 6.34 -7.74
N THR A 46 10.08 5.70 -6.67
CA THR A 46 9.36 4.41 -6.72
C THR A 46 7.85 4.58 -6.83
N GLY A 47 7.20 3.61 -7.47
CA GLY A 47 5.76 3.38 -7.37
C GLY A 47 5.45 2.19 -6.46
N GLY A 48 4.24 2.14 -5.91
CA GLY A 48 3.75 0.98 -5.17
C GLY A 48 2.63 0.26 -5.90
N PHE A 49 2.60 -1.06 -5.82
CA PHE A 49 1.51 -1.86 -6.36
C PHE A 49 1.01 -2.88 -5.34
N VAL A 50 -0.29 -2.86 -5.06
CA VAL A 50 -0.93 -3.82 -4.15
C VAL A 50 -1.90 -4.65 -4.96
N SER A 51 -1.80 -5.97 -4.84
CA SER A 51 -2.78 -6.89 -5.42
C SER A 51 -2.96 -8.10 -4.51
N GLY A 52 -4.14 -8.71 -4.59
CA GLY A 52 -4.42 -9.89 -3.80
C GLY A 52 -5.84 -10.37 -3.97
N TYR A 53 -6.13 -11.48 -3.32
CA TYR A 53 -7.45 -12.06 -3.27
C TYR A 53 -7.92 -12.23 -1.83
N ARG A 54 -9.16 -11.83 -1.59
CA ARG A 54 -9.73 -11.82 -0.23
C ARG A 54 -9.95 -13.24 0.28
N GLY A 55 -9.59 -13.44 1.54
CA GLY A 55 -9.82 -14.69 2.27
C GLY A 55 -9.46 -14.51 3.73
N SER A 56 -9.99 -15.36 4.62
CA SER A 56 -9.56 -15.35 6.02
C SER A 56 -8.05 -15.64 6.11
N PRO A 57 -7.27 -14.87 6.90
CA PRO A 57 -7.68 -13.85 7.87
C PRO A 57 -7.77 -12.41 7.32
N LEU A 58 -7.47 -12.19 6.05
CA LEU A 58 -7.38 -10.87 5.39
C LEU A 58 -8.68 -10.46 4.67
N GLY A 59 -9.83 -11.04 5.01
CA GLY A 59 -11.09 -10.81 4.28
C GLY A 59 -11.57 -9.34 4.27
N GLY A 60 -11.10 -8.52 5.21
CA GLY A 60 -11.38 -7.08 5.26
C GLY A 60 -10.37 -6.18 4.56
N LEU A 61 -9.28 -6.72 3.99
CA LEU A 61 -8.17 -5.91 3.48
C LEU A 61 -8.56 -5.09 2.26
N ASP A 62 -9.21 -5.67 1.23
CA ASP A 62 -9.70 -4.94 0.05
C ASP A 62 -10.55 -3.73 0.45
N LYS A 63 -11.45 -3.93 1.43
CA LYS A 63 -12.37 -2.90 1.90
C LYS A 63 -11.62 -1.73 2.52
N GLU A 64 -10.61 -2.00 3.33
CA GLU A 64 -9.79 -0.96 3.93
C GLU A 64 -8.85 -0.29 2.90
N LEU A 65 -8.33 -1.04 1.92
CA LEU A 65 -7.55 -0.49 0.81
C LEU A 65 -8.38 0.48 -0.04
N TRP A 66 -9.61 0.12 -0.42
CA TRP A 66 -10.52 1.02 -1.13
C TRP A 66 -10.86 2.28 -0.31
N ARG A 67 -11.15 2.12 0.98
CA ARG A 67 -11.37 3.29 1.87
C ARG A 67 -10.17 4.22 1.94
N ALA A 68 -8.96 3.66 1.82
CA ALA A 68 -7.71 4.39 1.88
C ALA A 68 -7.18 4.85 0.51
N GLU A 69 -7.90 4.64 -0.58
CA GLU A 69 -7.44 4.93 -1.95
C GLU A 69 -6.88 6.35 -2.10
N LYS A 70 -7.57 7.36 -1.55
CA LYS A 70 -7.10 8.76 -1.59
C LYS A 70 -5.72 8.94 -0.94
N PHE A 71 -5.36 8.13 0.06
CA PHE A 71 -4.07 8.17 0.74
C PHE A 71 -3.03 7.37 -0.05
N LEU A 72 -3.39 6.17 -0.53
CA LEU A 72 -2.53 5.35 -1.39
C LEU A 72 -2.06 6.12 -2.63
N SER A 73 -2.98 6.82 -3.31
CA SER A 73 -2.68 7.62 -4.50
C SER A 73 -1.71 8.78 -4.22
N ARG A 74 -1.77 9.41 -3.03
CA ARG A 74 -0.80 10.45 -2.64
C ARG A 74 0.62 9.91 -2.54
N HIS A 75 0.77 8.63 -2.17
CA HIS A 75 2.04 7.92 -2.08
C HIS A 75 2.36 7.10 -3.33
N GLN A 76 1.74 7.40 -4.49
CA GLN A 76 2.01 6.71 -5.75
C GLN A 76 1.75 5.19 -5.70
N ILE A 77 0.80 4.75 -4.86
CA ILE A 77 0.43 3.34 -4.71
C ILE A 77 -0.88 3.08 -5.44
N HIS A 78 -0.87 2.07 -6.31
CA HIS A 78 -2.08 1.57 -6.97
C HIS A 78 -2.52 0.24 -6.36
N PHE A 79 -3.80 0.14 -6.02
CA PHE A 79 -4.42 -1.11 -5.56
C PHE A 79 -5.30 -1.69 -6.67
N GLN A 80 -4.98 -2.92 -7.09
CA GLN A 80 -5.74 -3.68 -8.06
C GLN A 80 -6.10 -5.04 -7.45
N PRO A 81 -7.34 -5.29 -7.03
CA PRO A 81 -7.74 -6.61 -6.55
C PRO A 81 -7.65 -7.65 -7.68
N GLY A 82 -7.20 -8.85 -7.34
CA GLY A 82 -7.18 -10.00 -8.25
C GLY A 82 -8.53 -10.71 -8.30
N LEU A 83 -8.75 -11.49 -9.36
CA LEU A 83 -9.89 -12.41 -9.44
C LEU A 83 -9.64 -13.71 -8.66
N ASN A 84 -8.36 -14.05 -8.45
CA ASN A 84 -7.85 -15.12 -7.59
C ASN A 84 -6.40 -14.78 -7.18
N GLU A 85 -5.81 -15.62 -6.33
CA GLU A 85 -4.46 -15.49 -5.82
C GLU A 85 -3.39 -15.49 -6.94
N ASP A 86 -3.50 -16.38 -7.92
CA ASP A 86 -2.55 -16.54 -9.02
C ASP A 86 -2.49 -15.32 -9.95
N LEU A 87 -3.66 -14.77 -10.30
CA LEU A 87 -3.76 -13.57 -11.13
C LEU A 87 -3.26 -12.34 -10.38
N ALA A 88 -3.52 -12.25 -9.07
CA ALA A 88 -2.94 -11.20 -8.24
C ALA A 88 -1.40 -11.30 -8.18
N ALA A 89 -0.86 -12.52 -8.03
CA ALA A 89 0.58 -12.75 -8.03
C ALA A 89 1.20 -12.43 -9.39
N THR A 90 0.51 -12.79 -10.48
CA THR A 90 0.92 -12.48 -11.86
C THR A 90 0.97 -10.98 -12.10
N ALA A 91 -0.01 -10.22 -11.60
CA ALA A 91 -0.01 -8.76 -11.69
C ALA A 91 1.20 -8.15 -10.94
N VAL A 92 1.52 -8.65 -9.75
CA VAL A 92 2.71 -8.25 -8.99
C VAL A 92 3.99 -8.60 -9.76
N TRP A 93 4.09 -9.79 -10.35
CA TRP A 93 5.23 -10.16 -11.17
C TRP A 93 5.41 -9.24 -12.39
N GLY A 94 4.31 -8.82 -13.02
CA GLY A 94 4.33 -7.85 -14.12
C GLY A 94 4.96 -6.52 -13.75
N THR A 95 4.81 -6.05 -12.50
CA THR A 95 5.43 -4.79 -12.07
C THR A 95 6.96 -4.88 -11.93
N GLN A 96 7.52 -6.09 -11.93
CA GLN A 96 8.98 -6.29 -11.89
C GLN A 96 9.62 -6.16 -13.28
N GLN A 97 8.81 -5.97 -14.32
CA GLN A 97 9.25 -5.90 -15.71
C GLN A 97 9.38 -4.46 -16.25
N ILE A 98 9.25 -3.43 -15.42
CA ILE A 98 9.26 -2.02 -15.88
C ILE A 98 10.52 -1.63 -16.67
N GLY A 99 11.65 -2.28 -16.40
CA GLY A 99 12.91 -2.04 -17.10
C GLY A 99 13.07 -2.79 -18.43
N LEU A 100 12.12 -3.67 -18.78
CA LEU A 100 12.17 -4.45 -20.03
C LEU A 100 11.69 -3.65 -21.24
N PHE A 101 10.96 -2.54 -21.02
CA PHE A 101 10.41 -1.69 -22.07
C PHE A 101 11.01 -0.27 -21.99
N PRO A 102 11.17 0.43 -23.14
CA PRO A 102 11.71 1.79 -23.14
C PRO A 102 10.76 2.78 -22.44
N GLY A 103 11.34 3.77 -21.76
CA GLY A 103 10.61 4.88 -21.14
C GLY A 103 9.96 4.57 -19.78
N PRO A 104 10.63 3.91 -18.83
CA PRO A 104 10.08 3.77 -17.48
C PRO A 104 9.92 5.16 -16.83
N THR A 105 8.79 5.37 -16.16
CA THR A 105 8.49 6.62 -15.44
C THR A 105 8.91 6.59 -13.97
N ARG A 106 9.40 5.44 -13.50
CA ARG A 106 9.79 5.13 -12.11
C ARG A 106 11.10 4.37 -12.11
N ASP A 107 11.88 4.52 -11.03
CA ASP A 107 13.13 3.77 -10.82
C ASP A 107 12.85 2.29 -10.48
N GLY A 108 11.69 2.02 -9.88
CA GLY A 108 11.28 0.72 -9.39
C GLY A 108 9.80 0.69 -8.99
N VAL A 109 9.23 -0.51 -8.92
CA VAL A 109 7.90 -0.72 -8.32
C VAL A 109 8.02 -1.76 -7.21
N PHE A 110 7.84 -1.32 -5.96
CA PHE A 110 7.66 -2.25 -4.86
C PHE A 110 6.23 -2.78 -4.87
N ALA A 111 6.04 -4.00 -4.38
CA ALA A 111 4.73 -4.63 -4.40
C ALA A 111 4.37 -5.34 -3.10
N MET A 112 3.08 -5.37 -2.80
CA MET A 112 2.50 -6.18 -1.73
C MET A 112 1.47 -7.12 -2.35
N TRP A 113 1.71 -8.42 -2.17
CA TRP A 113 0.77 -9.47 -2.52
C TRP A 113 0.09 -10.02 -1.26
N TYR A 114 -1.20 -10.36 -1.35
CA TYR A 114 -1.90 -11.09 -0.30
C TYR A 114 -2.85 -12.16 -0.86
N GLY A 115 -2.94 -13.27 -0.14
CA GLY A 115 -3.79 -14.42 -0.49
C GLY A 115 -3.73 -15.45 0.62
N LYS A 116 -4.58 -16.48 0.55
CA LYS A 116 -4.56 -17.57 1.55
C LYS A 116 -3.39 -18.54 1.36
N GLY A 117 -2.93 -18.68 0.12
CA GLY A 117 -1.80 -19.49 -0.31
C GLY A 117 -1.82 -19.58 -1.84
N PRO A 118 -0.69 -19.95 -2.47
CA PRO A 118 -0.75 -20.57 -3.78
C PRO A 118 -1.50 -21.91 -3.72
#